data_AF-A0AAD7HYJ5-F1
#
_entry.id   AF-A0AAD7HYJ5-F1
#
_cell.length_a   1.000
_cell.length_b   1.000
_cell.length_c   1.000
_cell.angle_alpha   90.00
_cell.angle_beta   90.00
_cell.angle_gamma   90.00
#
_symmetry.space_group_name_H-M   'P 1'
#
loop_
_entity.id
_entity.type
_entity.pdbx_description
1 polymer ?
#
loop_
_entity_poly.entity_id
_entity_poly.type
_entity_poly.pdbx_seq_one_letter_code
_entity_poly.pdbx_strand_id
1 'polypeptide(L)'
;PFLVVIDGLDECDGQLVQSRIVKIILQMSGELQLPLRFLICSRPEPHIREAFQSVSGARFRYVVLDENLDPDYDITRYLHDRLGEIQRKRLPHQNLWPSVEDITTLVKNASGQFIYAATVVKFVGDEFYLPAERLQLVLHVS
;
A
#
# COMPACT_ATOMS: atom_id res chain seq x y z
N PRO A 1 -6.15 2.97 -29.29
CA PRO A 1 -5.18 3.57 -28.35
C PRO A 1 -4.63 2.52 -27.38
N PHE A 2 -3.31 2.44 -27.25
CA PHE A 2 -2.61 1.55 -26.32
C PHE A 2 -2.46 2.25 -24.96
N LEU A 3 -2.63 1.49 -23.88
CA LEU A 3 -2.42 1.97 -22.51
C LEU A 3 -1.07 1.48 -22.01
N VAL A 4 -0.25 2.41 -21.53
CA VAL A 4 0.98 2.13 -20.78
C VAL A 4 0.70 2.44 -19.32
N VAL A 5 0.89 1.45 -18.45
CA VAL A 5 0.74 1.59 -17.00
C VAL A 5 2.13 1.63 -16.38
N ILE A 6 2.38 2.66 -15.57
CA ILE A 6 3.58 2.81 -14.76
C ILE A 6 3.13 2.77 -13.31
N ASP A 7 3.45 1.68 -12.62
CA ASP A 7 3.11 1.48 -11.21
C ASP A 7 4.35 1.70 -10.34
N GLY A 8 4.24 2.52 -9.28
CA GLY A 8 5.34 2.84 -8.39
C GLY A 8 6.41 3.78 -8.98
N LEU A 9 6.02 4.86 -9.68
CA LEU A 9 7.00 5.82 -10.23
C LEU A 9 7.95 6.37 -9.16
N ASP A 10 7.47 6.61 -7.95
CA ASP A 10 8.25 7.13 -6.81
C ASP A 10 9.31 6.14 -6.26
N GLU A 11 9.30 4.89 -6.72
CA GLU A 11 10.32 3.89 -6.39
C GLU A 11 11.50 3.89 -7.38
N CYS A 12 11.45 4.69 -8.46
CA CYS A 12 12.56 4.82 -9.42
C CYS A 12 13.76 5.57 -8.80
N ASP A 13 14.94 5.40 -9.42
CA ASP A 13 16.25 5.91 -8.95
C ASP A 13 16.34 7.44 -8.78
N GLY A 14 15.76 7.95 -7.69
CA GLY A 14 15.88 9.33 -7.24
C GLY A 14 14.99 10.33 -7.99
N GLN A 15 14.84 11.50 -7.35
CA GLN A 15 13.88 12.54 -7.75
C GLN A 15 14.12 13.06 -9.18
N LEU A 16 15.38 13.15 -9.61
CA LEU A 16 15.74 13.63 -10.96
C LEU A 16 15.26 12.67 -12.05
N VAL A 17 15.43 11.36 -11.86
CA VAL A 17 14.99 10.34 -12.83
C VAL A 17 13.48 10.32 -12.91
N GLN A 18 12.81 10.33 -11.76
CA GLN A 18 11.34 10.38 -11.66
C GLN A 18 10.76 11.58 -12.40
N SER A 19 11.31 12.77 -12.14
CA SER A 19 10.90 14.02 -12.80
C SER A 19 11.11 13.98 -14.32
N ARG A 20 12.22 13.38 -14.76
CA ARG A 20 12.56 13.23 -16.19
C ARG A 20 11.58 12.30 -16.90
N ILE A 21 11.20 11.19 -16.28
CA ILE A 21 10.20 10.24 -16.83
C ILE A 21 8.88 10.98 -17.09
N VAL A 22 8.37 11.73 -16.10
CA VAL A 22 7.13 12.50 -16.24
C VAL A 22 7.22 13.49 -17.41
N LYS A 23 8.30 14.27 -17.50
CA LYS A 23 8.49 15.27 -18.57
C LYS A 23 8.49 14.62 -19.96
N ILE A 24 9.18 13.51 -20.13
CA ILE A 24 9.21 12.77 -21.41
C ILE A 24 7.79 12.33 -21.80
N ILE A 25 7.04 11.74 -20.87
CA ILE A 25 5.66 11.28 -21.12
C ILE A 25 4.76 12.44 -21.54
N LEU A 26 4.86 13.58 -20.86
CA LEU A 26 4.05 14.77 -21.17
C LEU A 26 4.40 15.34 -22.55
N GLN A 27 5.69 15.43 -22.89
CA GLN A 27 6.14 15.86 -24.22
C GLN A 27 5.61 14.93 -25.32
N MET A 28 5.71 13.61 -25.12
CA MET A 28 5.17 12.63 -26.09
C MET A 28 3.65 12.76 -26.28
N SER A 29 2.92 13.06 -25.20
CA SER A 29 1.47 13.25 -25.25
C SER A 29 1.02 14.51 -25.99
N GLY A 30 1.85 15.57 -25.95
CA GLY A 30 1.55 16.87 -26.56
C GLY A 30 2.02 17.00 -28.01
N GLU A 31 3.24 16.54 -28.31
CA GLU A 31 3.91 16.82 -29.59
C GLU A 31 3.69 15.72 -30.64
N LEU A 32 3.72 14.44 -30.22
CA LEU A 32 3.84 13.33 -31.15
C LEU A 32 2.49 12.72 -31.58
N GLN A 33 1.37 13.16 -30.98
CA GLN A 33 0.01 12.62 -31.20
C GLN A 33 -0.04 11.08 -31.28
N LEU A 34 0.81 10.40 -30.51
CA LEU A 34 0.88 8.95 -30.54
C LEU A 34 -0.43 8.36 -30.03
N PRO A 35 -0.84 7.17 -30.49
CA PRO A 35 -2.02 6.47 -30.00
C PRO A 35 -1.79 5.87 -28.60
N LEU A 36 -1.03 6.53 -27.73
CA LEU A 36 -0.67 6.11 -26.38
C LEU A 36 -1.48 6.89 -25.34
N ARG A 37 -1.90 6.20 -24.29
CA ARG A 37 -2.37 6.79 -23.04
C ARG A 37 -1.49 6.27 -21.91
N PHE A 38 -1.19 7.12 -20.96
CA PHE A 38 -0.40 6.76 -19.79
C PHE A 38 -1.27 6.81 -18.54
N LEU A 39 -1.19 5.77 -17.72
CA LEU A 39 -1.66 5.75 -16.34
C LEU A 39 -0.44 5.62 -15.44
N ILE A 40 -0.23 6.60 -14.57
CA ILE A 40 0.91 6.66 -13.66
C ILE A 40 0.37 6.57 -12.24
N CYS A 41 0.79 5.56 -11.50
CA CYS A 41 0.52 5.39 -10.08
C CYS A 41 1.80 5.74 -9.32
N SER A 42 1.69 6.67 -8.37
CA SER A 42 2.82 7.08 -7.53
C SER A 42 2.34 7.72 -6.23
N ARG A 43 3.23 7.80 -5.25
CA ARG A 43 3.06 8.72 -4.12
C ARG A 43 3.06 10.18 -4.60
N PRO A 44 2.35 11.08 -3.92
CA PRO A 44 2.21 12.49 -4.30
C PRO A 44 3.46 13.34 -3.96
N GLU A 45 4.65 12.85 -4.27
CA GLU A 45 5.90 13.52 -3.90
C GLU A 45 6.04 14.89 -4.62
N PRO A 46 6.59 15.93 -3.96
CA PRO A 46 6.60 17.30 -4.51
C PRO A 46 7.20 17.43 -5.92
N HIS A 47 8.37 16.82 -6.17
CA HIS A 47 9.03 16.90 -7.48
C HIS A 47 8.24 16.20 -8.59
N ILE A 48 7.48 15.14 -8.28
CA ILE A 48 6.59 14.48 -9.26
C ILE A 48 5.47 15.45 -9.62
N ARG A 49 4.82 16.08 -8.63
CA ARG A 49 3.75 17.07 -8.84
C ARG A 49 4.25 18.27 -9.66
N GLU A 50 5.43 18.79 -9.33
CA GLU A 50 6.06 19.89 -10.06
C GLU A 50 6.39 19.50 -11.51
N ALA A 51 6.86 18.27 -11.75
CA ALA A 51 7.14 17.79 -13.09
C ALA A 51 5.88 17.78 -13.98
N PHE A 52 4.71 17.41 -13.44
CA PHE A 52 3.44 17.48 -14.16
C PHE A 52 3.04 18.90 -14.57
N GLN A 53 3.39 19.90 -13.77
CA GLN A 53 3.07 21.30 -14.03
C GLN A 53 4.10 21.99 -14.93
N SER A 54 5.25 21.36 -15.15
CA SER A 54 6.39 21.98 -15.87
C SER A 54 6.23 22.05 -17.39
N VAL A 55 5.28 21.32 -17.99
CA VAL A 55 5.09 21.28 -19.45
C VAL A 55 3.79 21.99 -19.83
N SER A 56 3.92 23.18 -20.41
CA SER A 56 2.76 23.96 -20.88
C SER A 56 2.02 23.25 -22.01
N GLY A 57 0.69 23.20 -21.93
CA GLY A 57 -0.16 22.58 -22.95
C GLY A 57 -0.33 21.07 -22.84
N ALA A 58 0.36 20.40 -21.90
CA ALA A 58 0.15 18.99 -21.65
C ALA A 58 -1.25 18.71 -21.06
N ARG A 59 -1.93 17.68 -21.58
CA ARG A 59 -3.25 17.25 -21.10
C ARG A 59 -3.09 16.04 -20.19
N PHE A 60 -3.16 16.27 -18.88
CA PHE A 60 -3.21 15.20 -17.88
C PHE A 60 -4.38 15.42 -16.92
N ARG A 61 -4.77 14.36 -16.21
CA ARG A 61 -5.70 14.42 -15.10
C ARG A 61 -5.03 13.77 -13.90
N TYR A 62 -5.06 14.47 -12.78
CA TYR A 62 -4.63 13.92 -11.51
C TYR A 62 -5.84 13.34 -10.79
N VAL A 63 -5.71 12.11 -10.29
CA VAL A 63 -6.72 11.48 -9.43
C VAL A 63 -6.04 11.24 -8.09
N VAL A 64 -6.46 11.99 -7.07
CA VAL A 64 -6.09 11.67 -5.69
C VAL A 64 -6.92 10.45 -5.31
N LEU A 65 -6.27 9.34 -4.99
CA LEU A 65 -6.92 8.26 -4.26
C LEU A 65 -7.10 8.78 -2.84
N ASP A 66 -8.36 8.86 -2.42
CA ASP A 66 -8.88 9.59 -1.26
C ASP A 66 -7.93 9.63 -0.03
N GLU A 67 -7.68 10.83 0.49
CA GLU A 67 -6.95 11.03 1.76
C GLU A 67 -7.80 10.63 2.98
N ASN A 68 -9.09 10.36 2.79
CA ASN A 68 -10.02 9.87 3.83
C ASN A 68 -10.06 8.34 3.95
N LEU A 69 -9.22 7.61 3.22
CA LEU A 69 -8.94 6.22 3.57
C LEU A 69 -8.25 6.23 4.93
N ASP A 70 -8.94 5.72 5.94
CA ASP A 70 -8.34 5.44 7.24
C ASP A 70 -7.69 4.05 7.13
N PRO A 71 -6.37 3.97 6.81
CA PRO A 71 -5.72 2.68 6.62
C PRO A 71 -5.73 1.88 7.92
N ASP A 72 -5.76 2.54 9.07
CA ASP A 72 -5.80 1.87 10.37
C ASP A 72 -7.16 1.22 10.59
N TYR A 73 -8.27 1.84 10.15
CA TYR A 73 -9.59 1.21 10.14
C TYR A 73 -9.63 -0.04 9.26
N ASP A 74 -9.13 0.04 8.02
CA ASP A 74 -9.12 -1.09 7.10
C ASP A 74 -8.19 -2.22 7.58
N ILE A 75 -7.03 -1.88 8.13
CA ILE A 75 -6.10 -2.84 8.75
C ILE A 75 -6.74 -3.48 9.98
N THR A 76 -7.43 -2.72 10.83
CA THR A 76 -8.15 -3.23 12.01
C THR A 76 -9.17 -4.28 11.58
N ARG A 77 -9.99 -3.97 10.58
CA ARG A 77 -10.98 -4.91 10.04
C ARG A 77 -10.33 -6.16 9.46
N TYR A 78 -9.28 -6.00 8.66
CA TYR A 78 -8.53 -7.11 8.07
C TYR A 78 -7.95 -8.05 9.13
N LEU A 79 -7.32 -7.49 10.18
CA LEU A 79 -6.72 -8.27 11.26
C LEU A 79 -7.78 -9.01 12.07
N HIS A 80 -8.91 -8.37 12.41
CA HIS A 80 -10.03 -9.03 13.08
C HIS A 80 -10.57 -10.21 12.27
N ASP A 81 -10.81 -10.02 10.98
CA ASP A 81 -11.36 -11.05 10.11
C ASP A 81 -10.39 -12.23 10.00
N ARG A 82 -9.11 -11.98 9.70
CA ARG A 82 -8.11 -13.03 9.42
C ARG A 82 -7.60 -13.73 10.67
N LEU A 83 -7.30 -13.01 11.75
CA LEU A 83 -6.93 -13.65 13.00
C LEU A 83 -8.13 -14.39 13.62
N GLY A 84 -9.35 -13.88 13.46
CA GLY A 84 -10.57 -14.60 13.84
C GLY A 84 -10.76 -15.91 13.06
N GLU A 85 -10.41 -15.96 11.78
CA GLU A 85 -10.38 -17.22 11.01
C GLU A 85 -9.37 -18.22 11.57
N ILE A 86 -8.17 -17.76 11.91
CA ILE A 86 -7.11 -18.59 12.51
C ILE A 86 -7.58 -19.12 13.88
N GLN A 87 -8.17 -18.27 14.71
CA GLN A 87 -8.74 -18.62 16.01
C GLN A 87 -9.74 -19.77 15.88
N ARG A 88 -10.76 -19.61 15.02
CA ARG A 88 -11.82 -20.61 14.85
C ARG A 88 -11.28 -21.96 14.39
N LYS A 89 -10.25 -21.97 13.54
CA LYS A 89 -9.68 -23.20 12.97
C LYS A 89 -8.70 -23.90 13.90
N ARG A 90 -7.89 -23.14 14.65
CA ARG A 90 -6.69 -23.67 15.32
C ARG A 90 -6.64 -23.42 16.82
N LEU A 91 -7.48 -22.53 17.34
CA LEU A 91 -7.59 -22.20 18.77
C LEU A 91 -9.08 -22.18 19.22
N PRO A 92 -9.85 -23.27 18.99
CA PRO A 92 -11.31 -23.27 19.21
C PRO A 92 -11.73 -23.06 20.67
N HIS A 93 -10.80 -23.20 21.62
CA HIS A 93 -11.04 -22.98 23.06
C HIS A 93 -10.62 -21.58 23.54
N GLN A 94 -9.97 -20.77 22.70
CA GLN A 94 -9.49 -19.44 23.07
C GLN A 94 -10.40 -18.34 22.52
N ASN A 95 -11.61 -18.21 23.07
CA ASN A 95 -12.66 -17.31 22.55
C ASN A 95 -12.29 -15.81 22.56
N LEU A 96 -11.28 -15.41 23.34
CA LEU A 96 -10.82 -14.04 23.48
C LEU A 96 -9.52 -13.75 22.71
N TRP A 97 -9.10 -14.66 21.83
CA TRP A 97 -7.89 -14.48 21.01
C TRP A 97 -8.23 -14.06 19.58
N PRO A 98 -7.50 -13.07 19.01
CA PRO A 98 -6.60 -12.14 19.69
C PRO A 98 -7.38 -11.14 20.57
N SER A 99 -6.71 -10.54 21.56
CA SER A 99 -7.31 -9.48 22.37
C SER A 99 -7.46 -8.18 21.57
N VAL A 100 -8.26 -7.24 22.09
CA VAL A 100 -8.41 -5.91 21.49
C VAL A 100 -7.08 -5.15 21.53
N GLU A 101 -6.32 -5.31 22.60
CA GLU A 101 -4.99 -4.74 22.80
C GLU A 101 -3.96 -5.29 21.79
N ASP A 102 -4.03 -6.59 21.47
CA ASP A 102 -3.17 -7.20 20.45
C ASP A 102 -3.44 -6.56 19.08
N ILE A 103 -4.71 -6.45 18.69
CA ILE A 103 -5.11 -5.83 17.42
C ILE A 103 -4.65 -4.37 17.38
N THR A 104 -4.88 -3.61 18.45
CA THR A 104 -4.49 -2.21 18.55
C THR A 104 -2.97 -2.04 18.38
N THR A 105 -2.19 -2.91 19.02
CA THR A 105 -0.72 -2.92 18.88
C THR A 105 -0.30 -3.23 17.45
N LEU A 106 -0.91 -4.22 16.80
CA LEU A 106 -0.60 -4.59 15.42
C LEU A 106 -0.96 -3.48 14.42
N VAL A 107 -2.10 -2.79 14.62
CA VAL A 107 -2.50 -1.64 13.80
C VAL A 107 -1.49 -0.51 13.93
N LYS A 108 -1.11 -0.16 15.17
CA LYS A 108 -0.08 0.84 15.43
C LYS A 108 1.26 0.49 14.75
N ASN A 109 1.68 -0.77 14.86
CA ASN A 109 2.91 -1.25 14.25
C ASN A 109 2.84 -1.27 12.71
N ALA A 110 1.65 -1.41 12.13
CA ALA A 110 1.46 -1.32 10.70
C ALA A 110 1.70 0.09 10.17
N SER A 111 1.40 1.14 10.94
CA SER A 111 1.58 2.54 10.53
C SER A 111 0.98 2.82 9.14
N GLY A 112 -0.25 2.37 8.93
CA GLY A 112 -0.97 2.44 7.65
C GLY A 112 -0.49 1.48 6.54
N GLN A 113 0.52 0.64 6.79
CA GLN A 113 1.08 -0.27 5.78
C GLN A 113 0.43 -1.65 5.82
N PHE A 114 -0.45 -1.94 4.87
CA PHE A 114 -1.16 -3.22 4.78
C PHE A 114 -0.22 -4.44 4.60
N ILE A 115 0.98 -4.23 4.03
CA ILE A 115 1.98 -5.29 3.87
C ILE A 115 2.45 -5.85 5.22
N TYR A 116 2.54 -5.01 6.26
CA TYR A 116 2.84 -5.46 7.61
C TYR A 116 1.75 -6.40 8.12
N ALA A 117 0.49 -5.96 8.08
CA ALA A 117 -0.65 -6.74 8.57
C ALA A 117 -0.77 -8.09 7.84
N ALA A 118 -0.61 -8.11 6.52
CA ALA A 118 -0.63 -9.34 5.72
C ALA A 118 0.53 -10.29 6.09
N THR A 119 1.72 -9.73 6.35
CA THR A 119 2.88 -10.51 6.78
C THR A 119 2.66 -11.12 8.17
N VAL A 120 2.10 -10.36 9.11
CA VAL A 120 1.74 -10.85 10.45
C VAL A 120 0.73 -11.99 10.36
N VAL A 121 -0.36 -11.81 9.60
CA VAL A 121 -1.38 -12.86 9.42
C VAL A 121 -0.77 -14.13 8.83
N LYS A 122 0.08 -14.00 7.80
CA LYS A 122 0.77 -15.15 7.20
C LYS A 122 1.71 -15.84 8.20
N PHE A 123 2.47 -15.06 8.96
CA PHE A 123 3.38 -15.55 9.99
C PHE A 123 2.62 -16.31 11.08
N VAL A 124 1.60 -15.68 11.68
CA VAL A 124 0.79 -16.26 12.76
C VAL A 124 -0.03 -17.47 12.30
N GLY A 125 -0.50 -17.47 11.06
CA GLY A 125 -1.33 -18.53 10.49
C GLY A 125 -0.60 -19.80 10.07
N ASP A 126 0.73 -19.81 10.06
CA ASP A 126 1.58 -20.91 9.62
C ASP A 126 1.28 -22.23 10.35
N GLU A 127 0.99 -23.28 9.58
CA GLU A 127 0.48 -24.57 10.06
C GLU A 127 1.43 -25.33 10.99
N PHE A 128 2.74 -25.06 10.91
CA PHE A 128 3.75 -25.79 11.68
C PHE A 128 3.97 -25.24 13.10
N TYR A 129 3.30 -24.14 13.45
CA TYR A 129 3.52 -23.43 14.71
C TYR A 129 2.21 -23.04 15.40
N LEU A 130 2.28 -22.82 16.71
CA LEU A 130 1.13 -22.35 17.49
C LEU A 130 0.86 -20.87 17.21
N PRO A 131 -0.36 -20.49 16.76
CA PRO A 131 -0.67 -19.09 16.44
C PRO A 131 -0.51 -18.15 17.64
N ALA A 132 -0.87 -18.61 18.84
CA ALA A 132 -0.75 -17.81 20.05
C ALA A 132 0.71 -17.43 20.33
N GLU A 133 1.66 -18.38 20.22
CA GLU A 133 3.08 -18.11 20.43
C GLU A 133 3.65 -17.16 19.36
N ARG A 134 3.27 -17.36 18.10
CA ARG A 134 3.72 -16.48 17.00
C ARG A 134 3.17 -15.08 17.11
N LEU A 135 1.93 -14.92 17.56
CA LEU A 135 1.37 -13.60 17.82
C LEU A 135 2.17 -12.89 18.92
N GLN A 136 2.49 -13.58 20.01
CA GLN A 136 3.32 -13.00 21.07
C GLN A 136 4.71 -12.58 20.56
N LEU A 137 5.34 -13.37 19.69
CA LEU A 137 6.61 -12.98 19.08
C LEU A 137 6.48 -11.66 18.30
N VAL A 138 5.44 -11.49 17.50
CA VAL A 138 5.23 -10.25 16.72
C VAL A 138 5.00 -9.05 17.64
N LEU A 139 4.24 -9.23 18.73
CA LEU A 139 3.91 -8.14 19.66
C LEU A 139 5.12 -7.65 20.47
N HIS A 140 6.11 -8.51 20.72
CA HIS A 140 7.31 -8.18 21.51
C HIS A 140 8.52 -7.70 20.67
N VAL A 141 8.37 -7.53 19.35
CA VAL A 141 9.46 -7.09 18.45
C VAL A 141 9.60 -5.55 18.42
N SER A 142 9.03 -4.83 19.37
CA SER A 142 9.03 -3.34 19.41
C SER A 142 10.11 -2.77 20.33
#